data_AF-Q112D8-F1
#
_entry.id   AF-Q112D8-F1
#
_cell.length_a   1.000
_cell.length_b   1.000
_cell.length_c   1.000
_cell.angle_alpha   90.00
_cell.angle_beta   90.00
_cell.angle_gamma   90.00
#
_symmetry.space_group_name_H-M   'P 1'
#
loop_
_entity.id
_entity.type
_entity.pdbx_description
1 polymer ?
#
loop_
_entity_poly.entity_id
_entity_poly.type
_entity_poly.pdbx_seq_one_letter_code
_entity_poly.pdbx_strand_id
1 'polypeptide(L)'
;MLVKCNSRGVINDDIVPFPLSVKNYNDLRVINRYPRIIFIVVVVPEKVEEWLLKSESSLCFLGCGYWLSLAGADVTKNQDNITVSIRRKNMFNPQVLEGIMEKVWQGDML
;
A
#
# COMPACT_ATOMS: atom_id res chain seq x y z
N MET A 1 10.67 0.73 -0.08
CA MET A 1 9.20 0.54 -0.24
C MET A 1 8.91 -0.93 -0.49
N LEU A 2 7.77 -1.47 -0.05
CA LEU A 2 7.29 -2.80 -0.40
C LEU A 2 5.97 -2.67 -1.16
N VAL A 3 5.93 -3.13 -2.41
CA VAL A 3 4.75 -3.03 -3.28
C VAL A 3 4.12 -4.40 -3.47
N LYS A 4 2.79 -4.47 -3.34
CA LYS A 4 1.96 -5.62 -3.67
C LYS A 4 0.85 -5.20 -4.61
N CYS A 5 0.34 -6.16 -5.39
CA CYS A 5 -0.80 -5.97 -6.28
C CYS A 5 -1.93 -6.89 -5.83
N ASN A 6 -3.16 -6.40 -5.89
CA ASN A 6 -4.35 -7.16 -5.56
C ASN A 6 -5.47 -6.82 -6.54
N SER A 7 -6.13 -7.84 -7.08
CA SER A 7 -7.37 -7.68 -7.84
C SER A 7 -8.62 -7.72 -6.97
N ARG A 8 -8.52 -8.22 -5.73
CA ARG A 8 -9.64 -8.24 -4.78
C ARG A 8 -9.92 -6.82 -4.30
N GLY A 9 -11.13 -6.38 -4.59
CA GLY A 9 -11.60 -5.03 -4.37
C GLY A 9 -11.68 -4.63 -2.89
N VAL A 10 -11.97 -3.35 -2.76
CA VAL A 10 -12.27 -2.63 -1.54
C VAL A 10 -13.48 -3.28 -0.85
N ILE A 11 -13.35 -3.75 0.41
CA ILE A 11 -14.45 -4.45 1.11
C ILE A 11 -15.58 -3.46 1.49
N ASN A 12 -15.24 -2.20 1.78
CA ASN A 12 -16.16 -1.10 2.07
C ASN A 12 -15.59 0.17 1.42
N ASP A 13 -16.40 1.12 0.95
CA ASP A 13 -15.96 2.30 0.19
C ASP A 13 -14.81 3.16 0.80
N ASP A 14 -14.31 2.84 1.99
CA ASP A 14 -13.20 3.50 2.69
C ASP A 14 -11.93 2.66 2.92
N ILE A 15 -11.98 1.32 2.82
CA ILE A 15 -10.90 0.43 3.27
C ILE A 15 -10.48 -0.58 2.20
N VAL A 16 -9.18 -0.63 1.94
CA VAL A 16 -8.50 -1.65 1.12
C VAL A 16 -7.85 -2.67 2.05
N PRO A 17 -8.46 -3.84 2.28
CA PRO A 17 -7.87 -4.89 3.10
C PRO A 17 -6.86 -5.68 2.27
N PHE A 18 -5.75 -6.05 2.90
CA PHE A 18 -4.74 -6.88 2.25
C PHE A 18 -4.19 -7.93 3.22
N PRO A 19 -4.27 -9.24 2.89
CA PRO A 19 -3.65 -10.29 3.68
C PRO A 19 -2.13 -10.21 3.51
N LEU A 20 -1.43 -9.83 4.58
CA LEU A 20 0.02 -9.71 4.60
C LEU A 20 0.62 -10.85 5.43
N SER A 21 1.67 -11.49 4.92
CA SER A 21 2.37 -12.52 5.69
C SER A 21 2.93 -11.94 6.98
N VAL A 22 2.87 -12.72 8.06
CA VAL A 22 3.35 -12.30 9.39
C VAL A 22 4.84 -11.92 9.34
N LYS A 23 5.63 -12.60 8.52
CA LYS A 23 7.02 -12.20 8.22
C LYS A 23 7.11 -10.77 7.70
N ASN A 24 6.38 -10.44 6.63
CA ASN A 24 6.41 -9.11 6.04
C ASN A 24 5.84 -8.06 7.00
N TYR A 25 4.78 -8.38 7.72
CA TYR A 25 4.20 -7.51 8.75
C TYR A 25 5.24 -7.16 9.83
N ASN A 26 5.93 -8.16 10.37
CA ASN A 26 6.98 -7.95 11.38
C ASN A 26 8.16 -7.17 10.83
N ASP A 27 8.56 -7.43 9.58
CA ASP A 27 9.60 -6.68 8.88
C ASP A 27 9.24 -5.19 8.77
N LEU A 28 8.00 -4.87 8.41
CA LEU A 28 7.54 -3.49 8.19
C LEU A 28 7.28 -2.70 9.48
N ARG A 29 7.15 -3.39 10.61
CA ARG A 29 6.91 -2.77 11.92
C ARG A 29 8.13 -2.17 12.60
N VAL A 30 9.32 -2.58 12.19
CA VAL A 30 10.57 -2.17 12.82
C VAL A 30 10.75 -0.66 12.69
N ILE A 31 10.71 0.05 13.83
CA ILE A 31 10.79 1.52 13.88
C ILE A 31 12.16 2.02 13.41
N ASN A 32 13.23 1.38 13.89
CA ASN A 32 14.62 1.80 13.66
C ASN A 32 15.24 1.20 12.39
N ARG A 33 14.42 0.88 11.38
CA ARG A 33 14.91 0.38 10.10
C ARG A 33 15.28 1.57 9.20
N TYR A 34 16.51 1.57 8.69
CA TYR A 34 16.97 2.54 7.71
C TYR A 34 17.32 1.86 6.37
N PRO A 35 16.70 2.25 5.23
CA PRO A 35 15.61 3.25 5.13
C PRO A 35 14.27 2.70 5.65
N ARG A 36 13.39 3.61 6.12
CA ARG A 36 12.01 3.24 6.51
C ARG A 36 11.26 2.64 5.31
N ILE A 37 10.44 1.63 5.56
CA ILE A 37 9.68 0.95 4.49
C ILE A 37 8.19 1.25 4.63
N ILE A 38 7.62 1.91 3.62
CA ILE A 38 6.17 1.99 3.44
C ILE A 38 5.64 0.78 2.69
N PHE A 39 4.43 0.36 3.05
CA PHE A 39 3.68 -0.69 2.36
C PHE A 39 2.73 -0.06 1.35
N ILE A 40 2.76 -0.55 0.11
CA ILE A 40 1.90 -0.07 -0.98
C ILE A 40 1.13 -1.25 -1.56
N VAL A 41 -0.20 -1.10 -1.69
CA VAL A 41 -1.06 -2.05 -2.39
C VAL A 41 -1.67 -1.36 -3.61
N VAL A 42 -1.37 -1.89 -4.79
CA VAL A 42 -2.01 -1.49 -6.04
C VAL A 42 -3.25 -2.34 -6.23
N VAL A 43 -4.41 -1.68 -6.30
CA VAL A 43 -5.68 -2.31 -6.61
C VAL A 43 -5.92 -2.17 -8.11
N VAL A 44 -6.12 -3.30 -8.79
CA VAL A 44 -6.38 -3.38 -10.23
C VAL A 44 -7.74 -4.04 -10.48
N PRO A 45 -8.34 -3.85 -11.67
CA PRO A 45 -9.54 -4.60 -12.05
C PRO A 45 -9.34 -6.11 -11.98
N GLU A 46 -10.43 -6.84 -11.75
CA GLU A 46 -10.38 -8.30 -11.62
C GLU A 46 -10.07 -8.99 -12.95
N LYS A 47 -10.64 -8.45 -14.04
CA LYS A 47 -10.41 -8.92 -15.39
C LYS A 47 -9.25 -8.18 -16.02
N VAL A 48 -8.30 -8.92 -16.59
CA VAL A 48 -7.09 -8.35 -17.21
C VAL A 48 -7.46 -7.48 -18.41
N GLU A 49 -8.54 -7.82 -19.10
CA GLU A 49 -9.07 -7.08 -20.24
C GLU A 49 -9.53 -5.67 -19.84
N GLU A 50 -9.87 -5.46 -18.57
CA GLU A 50 -10.29 -4.17 -18.02
C GLU A 50 -9.11 -3.33 -17.53
N TRP A 51 -7.86 -3.83 -17.57
CA TRP A 51 -6.69 -3.07 -17.09
C TRP A 51 -6.34 -1.88 -17.98
N LEU A 52 -6.80 -1.88 -19.22
CA LEU A 52 -6.40 -0.91 -20.23
C LEU A 52 -7.63 -0.35 -20.94
N LEU A 53 -7.88 0.94 -20.76
CA LEU A 53 -8.82 1.67 -21.59
C LEU A 53 -8.04 2.34 -22.72
N LYS A 54 -8.45 2.05 -23.95
CA LYS A 54 -7.84 2.62 -25.16
C LYS A 54 -8.88 3.47 -25.89
N SER A 55 -8.47 4.68 -26.25
CA SER A 55 -9.15 5.56 -27.20
C SER A 55 -8.13 6.10 -28.22
N GLU A 56 -8.58 6.78 -29.27
CA GLU A 56 -7.66 7.45 -30.20
C GLU A 56 -6.86 8.57 -29.53
N SER A 57 -7.44 9.23 -28.52
CA SER A 57 -6.82 10.35 -27.80
C SER A 57 -5.93 9.94 -26.64
N SER A 58 -6.11 8.73 -26.09
CA SER A 58 -5.44 8.33 -24.85
C SER A 58 -5.41 6.83 -24.62
N LEU A 59 -4.40 6.44 -23.85
CA LEU A 59 -4.26 5.11 -23.27
C LEU A 59 -4.24 5.24 -21.75
N CYS A 60 -5.22 4.65 -21.07
CA CYS A 60 -5.36 4.74 -19.61
C CYS A 60 -5.20 3.35 -18.98
N PHE A 61 -4.21 3.20 -18.10
CA PHE A 61 -4.08 2.03 -17.26
C PHE A 61 -4.98 2.18 -16.03
N LEU A 62 -5.85 1.20 -15.79
CA LEU A 62 -6.75 1.17 -14.65
C LEU A 62 -6.07 0.50 -13.45
N GLY A 63 -5.94 1.27 -12.37
CA GLY A 63 -5.43 0.81 -11.09
C GLY A 63 -5.08 1.99 -10.19
N CYS A 64 -5.10 1.76 -8.88
CA CYS A 64 -4.77 2.79 -7.89
C CYS A 64 -3.93 2.20 -6.76
N GLY A 65 -2.80 2.86 -6.46
CA GLY A 65 -1.95 2.52 -5.33
C GLY A 65 -2.48 3.15 -4.04
N TYR A 66 -2.44 2.40 -2.95
CA TYR A 66 -2.75 2.89 -1.62
C TYR A 66 -1.62 2.53 -0.66
N TRP A 67 -1.32 3.40 0.30
CA TRP A 67 -0.15 3.25 1.16
C TRP A 67 -0.47 3.21 2.65
N LEU A 68 0.37 2.51 3.41
CA LEU A 68 0.31 2.39 4.86
C LEU A 68 1.73 2.30 5.45
N SER A 69 1.97 3.03 6.53
CA SER A 69 3.11 2.84 7.42
C SER A 69 2.71 1.84 8.51
N LEU A 70 3.51 0.78 8.70
CA LEU A 70 3.33 -0.17 9.80
C LEU A 70 4.34 0.07 10.94
N ALA A 71 5.20 1.09 10.81
CA ALA A 71 6.24 1.36 11.79
C ALA A 71 5.62 1.57 13.19
N GLY A 72 6.05 0.77 14.15
CA GLY A 72 5.53 0.83 15.52
C GLY A 72 4.15 0.20 15.73
N ALA A 73 3.56 -0.49 14.74
CA ALA A 73 2.31 -1.21 14.97
C ALA A 73 2.48 -2.34 16.00
N ASP A 74 1.37 -2.88 16.52
CA ASP A 74 1.38 -3.90 17.57
C ASP A 74 1.87 -5.27 17.08
N VAL A 75 2.44 -6.05 18.00
CA VAL A 75 2.78 -7.45 17.74
C VAL A 75 1.51 -8.25 17.48
N THR A 76 1.57 -9.19 16.54
CA THR A 76 0.46 -10.10 16.24
C THR A 76 0.71 -11.47 16.85
N LYS A 77 -0.37 -12.16 17.22
CA LYS A 77 -0.34 -13.58 17.61
C LYS A 77 -0.56 -14.51 16.41
N ASN A 78 -0.88 -13.96 15.24
CA ASN A 78 -1.08 -14.76 14.03
C ASN A 78 0.23 -15.43 13.61
N GLN A 79 0.12 -16.63 13.04
CA GLN A 79 1.29 -17.40 12.61
C GLN A 79 1.58 -17.24 11.11
N ASP A 80 0.54 -17.23 10.27
CA ASP A 80 0.71 -17.20 8.80
C ASP A 80 0.52 -15.79 8.21
N ASN A 81 -0.67 -15.22 8.37
CA ASN A 81 -1.06 -13.94 7.77
C ASN A 81 -1.84 -13.06 8.75
N ILE A 82 -1.74 -11.75 8.53
CA ILE A 82 -2.57 -10.72 9.17
C ILE A 82 -3.15 -9.81 8.09
N THR A 83 -4.45 -9.53 8.16
CA THR A 83 -5.08 -8.58 7.24
C THR A 83 -4.84 -7.17 7.72
N VAL A 84 -4.09 -6.39 6.94
CA VAL A 84 -3.92 -4.95 7.19
C VAL A 84 -5.04 -4.18 6.50
N SER A 85 -5.52 -3.12 7.15
CA SER A 85 -6.59 -2.25 6.64
C SER A 85 -6.03 -0.92 6.19
N ILE A 86 -5.94 -0.70 4.87
CA ILE A 86 -5.40 0.53 4.29
C ILE A 86 -6.57 1.47 4.00
N ARG A 87 -6.49 2.73 4.44
CA ARG A 87 -7.55 3.73 4.13
C ARG A 87 -7.45 4.15 2.67
N ARG A 88 -8.56 4.18 1.93
CA ARG A 88 -8.59 4.62 0.52
C ARG A 88 -8.13 6.07 0.34
N LYS A 89 -8.37 6.94 1.33
CA LYS A 89 -7.86 8.31 1.31
C LYS A 89 -6.32 8.38 1.26
N ASN A 90 -5.62 7.29 1.64
CA ASN A 90 -4.17 7.17 1.53
C ASN A 90 -3.79 6.74 0.10
N MET A 91 -4.25 7.49 -0.90
CA MET A 91 -3.88 7.27 -2.29
C MET A 91 -2.40 7.57 -2.47
N PHE A 92 -1.69 6.68 -3.14
CA PHE A 92 -0.28 6.84 -3.45
C PHE A 92 -0.14 7.64 -4.75
N ASN A 93 0.33 8.88 -4.63
CA ASN A 93 0.54 9.80 -5.73
C ASN A 93 1.89 10.53 -5.55
N PRO A 94 2.37 11.28 -6.57
CA PRO A 94 3.66 11.97 -6.49
C PRO A 94 3.81 12.90 -5.28
N GLN A 95 2.75 13.67 -4.95
CA GLN A 95 2.76 14.60 -3.82
C GLN A 95 2.93 13.90 -2.47
N VAL A 96 2.25 12.76 -2.31
CA VAL A 96 2.39 11.90 -1.12
C VAL A 96 3.79 11.31 -1.05
N LEU A 97 4.35 10.89 -2.19
CA LEU A 97 5.71 10.33 -2.22
C LEU A 97 6.74 11.38 -1.81
N GLU A 98 6.65 12.60 -2.33
CA GLU A 98 7.50 13.73 -1.94
C GLU A 98 7.40 13.99 -0.43
N GLY A 99 6.19 14.10 0.12
CA GLY A 99 6.01 14.31 1.56
C GLY A 99 6.53 13.15 2.43
N ILE A 100 6.44 11.90 1.94
CA ILE A 100 7.05 10.75 2.62
C ILE A 100 8.59 10.87 2.59
N MET A 101 9.18 11.24 1.46
CA MET A 101 10.63 11.41 1.33
C MET A 101 11.15 12.53 2.24
N GLU A 102 10.44 13.65 2.33
CA GLU A 102 10.78 14.75 3.23
C GLU A 102 10.77 14.32 4.71
N LYS A 103 9.72 13.62 5.14
CA LYS A 103 9.64 13.09 6.51
C LYS A 103 10.76 12.09 6.80
N VAL A 104 11.06 11.20 5.86
CA VAL A 104 12.17 10.24 6.00
C VAL A 104 13.51 10.97 6.12
N TRP A 105 13.71 12.04 5.34
CA TRP A 105 14.91 12.88 5.40
C TRP A 105 15.05 13.60 6.75
N GLN A 106 13.94 14.10 7.31
CA GLN A 106 13.91 14.79 8.61
C GLN A 106 14.00 13.84 9.81
N GLY A 107 13.82 12.53 9.60
CA GLY A 107 13.79 11.51 10.66
C GLY A 107 12.41 11.33 11.32
N ASP A 108 11.40 12.04 10.83
CA ASP A 108 10.04 12.04 11.35
C ASP A 108 9.34 10.69 11.23
N MET A 109 8.26 10.53 11.99
CA MET A 109 7.37 9.38 11.93
C MET A 109 6.37 9.53 10.76
N LEU A 110 6.12 8.41 10.07
CA LEU A 110 5.23 8.31 8.90
C LEU A 110 3.81 7.90 9.29
#